data_AF-A0A351Y503-F1
#
_entry.id   AF-A0A351Y503-F1
#
_cell.length_a   1.000
_cell.length_b   1.000
_cell.length_c   1.000
_cell.angle_alpha   90.00
_cell.angle_beta   90.00
_cell.angle_gamma   90.00
#
_symmetry.space_group_name_H-M   'P 1'
#
loop_
_entity.id
_entity.type
_entity.pdbx_description
1 polymer ?
#
loop_
_entity_poly.entity_id
_entity_poly.type
_entity_poly.pdbx_seq_one_letter_code
_entity_poly.pdbx_strand_id
1 'polypeptide(L)'
;MKLFQSLDFFVCEDTRTTMKLMKMYDIPYKDKTFFSLTSFTSDNQLARYVDILKESDIGLVSEAGTPGLSDPGKSMIQLCNQYNIPYTILPGANALVPAIVAA
;
A
#
# COMPACT_ATOMS: atom_id res chain seq x y z
N MET A 1 4.22 -10.75 -5.40
CA MET A 1 3.57 -10.95 -6.71
C MET A 1 2.22 -11.66 -6.62
N LYS A 2 2.08 -12.80 -5.94
CA LYS A 2 0.76 -13.46 -5.76
C LYS A 2 -0.35 -12.53 -5.26
N LEU A 3 -0.07 -11.73 -4.22
CA LEU A 3 -1.05 -10.77 -3.69
C LEU A 3 -1.43 -9.66 -4.69
N PHE A 4 -0.48 -9.21 -5.51
CA PHE A 4 -0.78 -8.24 -6.58
C PHE A 4 -1.73 -8.82 -7.64
N GLN A 5 -1.72 -10.14 -7.83
CA GLN A 5 -2.64 -10.82 -8.75
C GLN A 5 -4.02 -10.99 -8.11
N SER A 6 -4.10 -11.37 -6.83
CA SER A 6 -5.35 -11.72 -6.16
C SER A 6 -6.16 -10.54 -5.61
N LEU A 7 -5.53 -9.40 -5.32
CA LEU A 7 -6.21 -8.24 -4.75
C LEU A 7 -6.79 -7.35 -5.84
N ASP A 8 -7.97 -6.78 -5.60
CA ASP A 8 -8.64 -5.88 -6.55
C ASP A 8 -8.47 -4.40 -6.20
N PHE A 9 -8.14 -4.10 -4.95
CA PHE A 9 -8.00 -2.73 -4.43
C PHE A 9 -6.57 -2.46 -3.96
N PHE A 10 -6.03 -1.31 -4.37
CA PHE A 10 -4.72 -0.85 -3.95
C PHE A 10 -4.76 0.60 -3.50
N VAL A 11 -4.12 0.88 -2.36
CA VAL A 11 -3.80 2.23 -1.92
C VAL A 11 -2.32 2.45 -2.18
N CYS A 12 -2.01 3.43 -3.02
CA CYS A 12 -0.67 3.68 -3.54
C CYS A 12 -0.25 5.12 -3.27
N GLU A 13 1.03 5.37 -3.02
CA GLU A 13 1.55 6.75 -3.02
C GLU A 13 1.41 7.39 -4.42
N ASP A 14 2.04 6.76 -5.41
CA ASP A 14 1.83 7.04 -6.84
C ASP A 14 1.28 5.80 -7.56
N THR A 15 0.07 5.92 -8.11
CA THR A 15 -0.60 4.85 -8.84
C THR A 15 0.13 4.50 -10.13
N ARG A 16 0.82 5.46 -10.76
CA ARG A 16 1.58 5.26 -12.01
C ARG A 16 2.78 4.35 -11.78
N THR A 17 3.47 4.52 -10.65
CA THR A 17 4.60 3.67 -10.26
C THR A 17 4.14 2.23 -10.04
N THR A 18 3.03 2.05 -9.32
CA THR A 18 2.46 0.72 -9.09
C THR A 18 1.97 0.05 -10.37
N MET A 19 1.29 0.77 -11.26
CA MET A 19 0.87 0.24 -12.56
C MET A 19 2.06 -0.14 -13.45
N LYS A 20 3.15 0.66 -13.45
CA LYS A 20 4.39 0.31 -14.16
C LYS A 20 5.01 -0.97 -13.60
N LEU A 21 5.03 -1.13 -12.27
CA LEU A 21 5.50 -2.35 -11.62
C LEU A 21 4.67 -3.56 -12.05
N MET A 22 3.34 -3.48 -11.96
CA MET A 22 2.45 -4.57 -12.38
C MET A 22 2.64 -4.92 -13.86
N LYS A 23 2.80 -3.91 -14.73
CA LYS A 23 3.12 -4.11 -16.14
C LYS A 23 4.45 -4.84 -16.36
N MET A 24 5.49 -4.51 -15.60
CA MET A 24 6.81 -5.15 -15.69
C MET A 24 6.77 -6.65 -15.36
N TYR A 25 5.83 -7.06 -14.49
CA TYR A 25 5.65 -8.45 -14.07
C TYR A 25 4.47 -9.14 -14.77
N ASP A 26 3.94 -8.57 -15.86
CA ASP A 26 2.79 -9.09 -16.62
C ASP A 26 1.55 -9.36 -15.76
N ILE A 27 1.34 -8.55 -14.71
CA ILE A 27 0.17 -8.61 -13.85
C ILE A 27 -0.92 -7.70 -14.45
N PRO A 28 -2.09 -8.24 -14.84
CA PRO A 28 -3.20 -7.42 -15.30
C PRO A 28 -3.66 -6.46 -14.21
N TYR A 29 -3.79 -5.18 -14.54
CA TYR A 29 -4.18 -4.14 -13.59
C TYR A 29 -5.37 -3.30 -14.06
N LYS A 30 -5.94 -3.56 -15.25
CA LYS A 30 -7.04 -2.76 -15.81
C LYS A 30 -8.35 -2.92 -15.05
N ASP A 31 -8.60 -4.10 -14.49
CA ASP A 31 -9.81 -4.40 -13.72
C ASP A 31 -9.63 -4.12 -12.21
N LYS A 32 -8.48 -3.56 -11.83
CA LYS A 32 -8.13 -3.25 -10.44
C LYS A 32 -8.34 -1.77 -10.16
N THR A 33 -8.72 -1.45 -8.92
CA THR A 33 -8.99 -0.08 -8.47
C THR A 33 -7.80 0.44 -7.67
N PHE A 34 -7.34 1.64 -8.03
CA PHE A 34 -6.21 2.30 -7.39
C PHE A 34 -6.64 3.60 -6.71
N PHE A 35 -6.23 3.78 -5.46
CA PHE A 35 -6.40 4.99 -4.69
C PHE A 35 -5.05 5.63 -4.40
N SER A 36 -4.98 6.96 -4.44
CA SER A 36 -3.75 7.68 -4.08
C SER A 36 -3.75 8.07 -2.61
N LEU A 37 -2.63 7.84 -1.93
CA LEU A 37 -2.38 8.24 -0.55
C LEU A 37 -1.16 9.17 -0.51
N THR A 38 -1.38 10.41 -0.10
CA THR A 38 -0.34 11.43 0.01
C THR A 38 -0.36 12.02 1.42
N SER A 39 0.67 12.79 1.78
CA SER A 39 0.69 13.54 3.05
C SER A 39 -0.44 14.56 3.19
N PHE A 40 -1.16 14.87 2.11
CA PHE A 40 -2.29 15.80 2.08
C PHE A 40 -3.65 15.09 2.02
N THR A 41 -3.68 13.76 2.06
CA THR A 41 -4.93 13.01 2.07
C THR A 41 -5.71 13.34 3.35
N SER A 42 -6.96 13.79 3.18
CA SER A 42 -7.81 14.20 4.29
C SER A 42 -8.33 13.02 5.10
N ASP A 43 -8.67 13.27 6.37
CA ASP A 43 -9.29 12.26 7.26
C ASP A 43 -10.58 11.68 6.67
N ASN A 44 -11.36 12.51 5.96
CA ASN A 44 -12.58 12.05 5.29
C ASN A 44 -12.26 11.06 4.15
N GLN A 45 -11.16 11.26 3.41
CA GLN A 45 -10.73 10.31 2.39
C GLN A 45 -10.22 9.02 3.03
N LEU A 46 -9.44 9.12 4.11
CA LEU A 46 -8.97 7.98 4.88
C LEU A 46 -10.14 7.15 5.44
N ALA A 47 -11.19 7.81 5.94
CA ALA A 47 -12.39 7.15 6.43
C ALA A 47 -13.09 6.31 5.35
N ARG A 48 -13.10 6.76 4.08
CA ARG A 48 -13.66 5.97 2.97
C ARG A 48 -12.89 4.68 2.72
N TYR A 49 -11.59 4.64 3.01
CA TYR A 49 -10.82 3.40 2.92
C TYR A 49 -11.19 2.40 4.02
N VAL A 50 -11.61 2.86 5.20
CA VAL A 50 -12.13 2.00 6.28
C VAL A 50 -13.31 1.17 5.78
N ASP A 51 -14.24 1.83 5.07
CA ASP A 51 -15.45 1.16 4.61
C ASP A 51 -15.14 0.09 3.57
N ILE A 52 -14.17 0.34 2.68
CA ILE A 52 -13.67 -0.68 1.74
C ILE A 52 -12.98 -1.83 2.50
N LEU A 53 -12.13 -1.51 3.49
CA LEU A 53 -11.43 -2.51 4.31
C LEU A 53 -12.36 -3.44 5.11
N LYS A 54 -13.60 -3.02 5.38
CA LYS A 54 -14.60 -3.88 6.03
C LYS A 54 -15.18 -4.94 5.10
N GLU A 55 -15.16 -4.69 3.80
CA GLU A 55 -15.80 -5.55 2.79
C GLU A 55 -14.78 -6.26 1.88
N SER A 56 -13.53 -5.79 1.84
CA SER A 56 -12.51 -6.26 0.90
C SER A 56 -11.09 -6.03 1.39
N ASP A 57 -10.18 -6.88 0.95
CA ASP A 57 -8.75 -6.72 1.20
C ASP A 57 -8.15 -5.61 0.31
N ILE A 58 -7.27 -4.79 0.90
CA ILE A 58 -6.57 -3.71 0.20
C ILE A 58 -5.06 -3.93 0.29
N GLY A 59 -4.37 -3.81 -0.84
CA GLY A 59 -2.91 -3.73 -0.89
C GLY A 59 -2.40 -2.31 -0.65
N LEU A 60 -1.62 -2.08 0.40
CA LEU A 60 -0.90 -0.82 0.61
C LEU A 60 0.48 -0.89 -0.07
N VAL A 61 0.78 0.09 -0.93
CA VAL A 61 2.01 0.12 -1.73
C VAL A 61 2.63 1.53 -1.72
N SER A 62 3.91 1.65 -1.41
CA SER A 62 4.68 2.89 -1.54
C SER A 62 5.45 2.90 -2.86
N GLU A 63 6.06 4.03 -3.23
CA GLU A 63 6.90 4.07 -4.45
C GLU A 63 8.05 3.06 -4.40
N ALA A 64 8.64 2.88 -3.22
CA ALA A 64 9.70 1.92 -2.99
C ALA A 64 9.79 1.52 -1.50
N GLY A 65 10.32 0.32 -1.26
CA GLY A 65 10.66 -0.13 0.07
C GLY A 65 9.49 -0.74 0.84
N THR A 66 9.45 -0.49 2.15
CA THR A 66 8.40 -0.96 3.05
C THR A 66 7.40 0.18 3.31
N PRO A 67 6.12 0.03 2.91
CA PRO A 67 5.11 1.05 3.15
C PRO A 67 4.95 1.37 4.65
N GLY A 68 4.78 2.66 4.96
CA GLY A 68 4.60 3.18 6.31
C GLY A 68 5.87 3.43 7.11
N LEU A 69 7.06 3.21 6.54
CA LEU A 69 8.34 3.54 7.20
C LEU A 69 8.65 5.04 7.10
N SER A 70 8.69 5.57 5.88
CA SER A 70 9.03 6.97 5.58
C SER A 70 8.06 7.64 4.59
N ASP A 71 6.96 6.96 4.29
CA ASP A 71 5.93 7.38 3.35
C ASP A 71 4.59 7.60 4.09
N PRO A 72 3.57 8.17 3.42
CA PRO A 72 2.25 8.44 4.02
C PRO A 72 1.47 7.20 4.48
N GLY A 73 1.93 5.98 4.16
CA GLY A 73 1.28 4.71 4.49
C GLY A 73 1.04 4.47 5.98
N LYS A 74 1.79 5.15 6.86
CA LYS A 74 1.62 5.03 8.31
C LYS A 74 0.21 5.41 8.76
N SER A 75 -0.43 6.38 8.09
CA SER A 75 -1.80 6.79 8.40
C SER A 75 -2.81 5.67 8.20
N MET A 76 -2.61 4.82 7.18
CA MET A 76 -3.45 3.64 6.96
C MET A 76 -3.27 2.59 8.05
N ILE A 77 -2.04 2.35 8.49
CA ILE A 77 -1.75 1.41 9.59
C ILE A 77 -2.39 1.88 10.90
N GLN A 78 -2.29 3.17 11.20
CA GLN A 78 -2.93 3.78 12.37
C GLN A 78 -4.45 3.62 12.35
N LEU A 79 -5.05 3.82 11.18
CA LEU A 79 -6.48 3.65 10.97
C LEU A 79 -6.90 2.18 11.13
N CYS A 80 -6.14 1.22 10.60
CA CYS A 80 -6.40 -0.20 10.88
C CYS A 80 -6.34 -0.51 12.38
N ASN A 81 -5.34 0.01 13.10
CA ASN A 81 -5.25 -0.16 14.55
C ASN A 81 -6.44 0.46 15.30
N GLN A 82 -6.85 1.68 14.92
CA GLN A 82 -7.97 2.39 15.54
C GLN A 82 -9.29 1.62 15.39
N TYR A 83 -9.52 1.01 14.23
CA TYR A 83 -10.75 0.28 13.93
C TYR A 83 -10.64 -1.23 14.16
N ASN A 84 -9.55 -1.71 14.76
CA ASN A 84 -9.25 -3.13 14.97
C ASN A 84 -9.36 -3.97 13.68
N ILE A 85 -8.94 -3.40 12.54
CA ILE A 85 -8.89 -4.09 11.26
C ILE A 85 -7.59 -4.89 11.20
N PRO A 86 -7.65 -6.21 10.97
CA PRO A 86 -6.46 -7.03 10.87
C PRO A 86 -5.66 -6.67 9.62
N TYR A 87 -4.35 -6.70 9.72
CA TYR A 87 -3.46 -6.52 8.58
C TYR A 87 -2.23 -7.42 8.71
N THR A 88 -1.57 -7.66 7.59
CA THR A 88 -0.30 -8.41 7.55
C THR A 88 0.75 -7.55 6.85
N ILE A 89 1.96 -7.49 7.42
CA ILE A 89 3.10 -6.85 6.80
C ILE A 89 3.92 -7.92 6.09
N LEU A 90 4.16 -7.74 4.79
CA LEU A 90 5.04 -8.62 4.04
C LEU A 90 6.49 -8.18 4.20
N PRO A 91 7.44 -9.10 4.42
CA PRO A 91 8.85 -8.77 4.32
C PRO A 91 9.17 -8.38 2.87
N GLY A 92 10.07 -7.42 2.70
CA GLY A 92 10.38 -6.87 1.38
C GLY A 92 11.65 -6.03 1.37
N ALA A 93 11.93 -5.47 0.20
CA ALA A 93 13.06 -4.57 0.01
C ALA A 93 12.95 -3.38 0.96
N ASN A 94 14.06 -3.00 1.59
CA ASN A 94 14.17 -1.77 2.35
C ASN A 94 15.63 -1.29 2.27
N ALA A 95 15.84 0.02 2.23
CA ALA A 95 17.18 0.60 2.12
C ALA A 95 17.93 0.62 3.47
N LEU A 96 17.19 0.62 4.58
CA LEU A 96 17.75 0.76 5.93
C LEU A 96 18.64 -0.41 6.32
N VAL A 97 18.18 -1.65 6.14
CA VAL A 97 18.92 -2.84 6.56
C VAL A 97 20.27 -2.96 5.83
N PRO A 98 20.35 -2.87 4.48
CA PRO A 98 21.63 -2.86 3.78
C PRO A 98 22.56 -1.73 4.22
N ALA A 99 22.02 -0.52 4.44
CA ALA A 99 22.80 0.63 4.88
C ALA A 99 23.46 0.38 6.25
N ILE A 100 22.73 -0.24 7.18
CA ILE A 100 23.27 -0.61 8.51
C ILE A 100 24.30 -1.73 8.40
N VAL A 101 24.05 -2.76 7.59
CA VAL A 101 24.98 -3.89 7.42
C VAL A 101 26.31 -3.46 6.79
N ALA A 102 26.28 -2.45 5.92
CA ALA A 102 27.46 -1.93 5.22
C ALA A 102 28.20 -0.80 5.97
N ALA A 103 27.71 -0.37 7.13
CA ALA A 103 28.32 0.67 7.97
C ALA A 103 29.46 0.13 8.84
#